data_AF-A0ABD7TZF0-F1
#
_entry.id   AF-A0ABD7TZF0-F1
#
_cell.length_a   1.000
_cell.length_b   1.000
_cell.length_c   1.000
_cell.angle_alpha   90.00
_cell.angle_beta   90.00
_cell.angle_gamma   90.00
#
_symmetry.space_group_name_H-M   'P 1'
#
loop_
_entity.id
_entity.type
_entity.pdbx_description
1 polymer ?
#
loop_
_entity_poly.entity_id
_entity_poly.type
_entity_poly.pdbx_seq_one_letter_code
_entity_poly.pdbx_strand_id
1 'polypeptide(L)'
;MKNILFVQNPSEYRLLDSYMGYISEVSNREDLYAKLSESLCFPDYFGKNWDALCELYLDFYWIDTLNIVIIHENLSKLSFDDFRMYISIVLY
;
A
#
# COMPACT_ATOMS: atom_id res chain seq x y z
N MET A 1 6.90 -9.22 12.09
CA MET A 1 7.68 -8.14 11.46
C MET A 1 8.68 -8.67 10.43
N LYS A 2 8.30 -9.57 9.51
CA LYS A 2 9.26 -10.08 8.49
C LYS A 2 9.19 -9.34 7.14
N ASN A 3 8.20 -8.47 6.92
CA ASN A 3 7.91 -7.91 5.59
C ASN A 3 7.89 -6.36 5.51
N ILE A 4 8.35 -5.65 6.55
CA ILE A 4 8.51 -4.18 6.49
C ILE A 4 10.00 -3.85 6.53
N LEU A 5 10.44 -3.07 5.55
CA LEU A 5 11.82 -2.60 5.41
C LEU A 5 11.83 -1.08 5.41
N PHE A 6 12.68 -0.48 6.25
CA PHE A 6 12.95 0.96 6.20
C PHE A 6 14.23 1.19 5.39
N VAL A 7 14.12 2.02 4.35
CA VAL A 7 15.21 2.33 3.42
C VAL A 7 15.40 3.85 3.36
N GLN A 8 16.61 4.32 3.07
CA GLN A 8 16.89 5.76 2.98
C GLN A 8 16.29 6.39 1.72
N ASN A 9 16.37 5.71 0.58
CA ASN A 9 15.85 6.17 -0.71
C ASN A 9 14.78 5.20 -1.23
N PRO A 10 13.52 5.32 -0.77
CA PRO A 10 12.44 4.42 -1.19
C PRO A 10 12.21 4.41 -2.70
N SER A 11 12.39 5.55 -3.37
CA SER A 11 12.26 5.68 -4.83
C SER A 11 13.29 4.86 -5.63
N GLU A 12 14.43 4.51 -5.02
CA GLU A 12 15.49 3.71 -5.64
C GLU A 12 15.37 2.21 -5.34
N TYR A 13 14.47 1.81 -4.42
CA TYR A 13 14.32 0.41 -4.04
C TYR A 13 13.80 -0.43 -5.20
N ARG A 14 14.49 -1.55 -5.48
CA ARG A 14 14.12 -2.50 -6.51
C ARG A 14 14.26 -3.92 -5.97
N LEU A 15 13.35 -4.78 -6.43
CA LEU A 15 13.34 -6.22 -6.18
C LEU A 15 13.03 -6.87 -7.54
N LEU A 16 13.88 -7.77 -7.99
CA LEU A 16 13.69 -8.47 -9.27
C LEU A 16 12.41 -9.32 -9.21
N ASP A 17 11.77 -9.48 -10.38
CA ASP A 17 10.55 -10.28 -10.55
C ASP A 17 9.44 -9.93 -9.55
N SER A 18 9.23 -8.63 -9.34
CA SER A 18 8.18 -8.11 -8.47
C SER A 18 7.37 -6.98 -9.10
N TYR A 19 6.10 -6.90 -8.72
CA TYR A 19 5.25 -5.75 -8.98
C TYR A 19 5.56 -4.66 -7.95
N MET A 20 5.76 -3.44 -8.41
CA MET A 20 6.18 -2.30 -7.58
C MET A 20 5.10 -1.23 -7.57
N GLY A 21 4.43 -1.07 -6.43
CA GLY A 21 3.53 0.06 -6.19
C GLY A 21 4.24 1.15 -5.41
N TYR A 22 4.41 2.34 -5.99
CA TYR A 22 5.01 3.48 -5.31
C TYR A 22 3.97 4.47 -4.83
N ILE A 23 3.90 4.68 -3.52
CA ILE A 23 2.99 5.60 -2.85
C ILE A 23 3.79 6.80 -2.39
N SER A 24 3.63 7.92 -3.11
CA SER A 24 4.19 9.22 -2.72
C SER A 24 3.60 9.73 -1.41
N GLU A 25 4.12 10.84 -0.90
CA GLU A 25 3.66 11.44 0.36
C GLU A 25 2.13 11.53 0.46
N VAL A 26 1.57 10.89 1.48
CA VAL A 26 0.12 10.79 1.71
C VAL A 26 -0.34 11.91 2.62
N SER A 27 -1.40 12.62 2.25
CA SER A 27 -1.94 13.76 3.01
C SER A 27 -3.06 13.40 3.98
N ASN A 28 -3.87 12.39 3.66
CA ASN A 28 -4.98 11.87 4.47
C ASN A 28 -5.41 10.49 3.96
N ARG A 29 -6.43 9.89 4.57
CA ARG A 29 -6.93 8.56 4.21
C ARG A 29 -7.47 8.48 2.79
N GLU A 30 -8.21 9.49 2.34
CA GLU A 30 -8.80 9.51 1.01
C GLU A 30 -7.70 9.58 -0.07
N ASP A 31 -6.63 10.35 0.18
CA ASP A 31 -5.43 10.41 -0.65
C ASP A 31 -4.65 9.09 -0.65
N LEU A 32 -4.55 8.40 0.50
CA LEU A 32 -3.98 7.06 0.58
C LEU A 32 -4.72 6.09 -0.34
N TYR A 33 -6.05 6.05 -0.24
CA TYR A 33 -6.89 5.18 -1.05
C TYR A 33 -6.76 5.48 -2.54
N ALA A 34 -6.73 6.76 -2.92
CA ALA A 34 -6.55 7.16 -4.31
C ALA A 34 -5.19 6.69 -4.86
N LYS A 35 -4.10 6.93 -4.13
CA LYS A 35 -2.75 6.55 -4.54
C LYS A 35 -2.53 5.05 -4.59
N LEU A 36 -3.09 4.31 -3.64
CA LEU A 36 -3.07 2.84 -3.66
C LEU A 36 -3.83 2.32 -4.87
N SER A 37 -5.03 2.86 -5.13
CA SER A 37 -5.85 2.42 -6.27
C SER A 37 -5.14 2.63 -7.60
N GLU A 38 -4.49 3.80 -7.77
CA GLU A 38 -3.72 4.11 -8.97
C GLU A 38 -2.47 3.22 -9.09
N SER A 39 -1.67 3.12 -8.02
CA SER A 39 -0.35 2.48 -8.06
C SER A 39 -0.38 0.95 -8.06
N LEU A 40 -1.47 0.36 -7.56
CA LEU A 40 -1.68 -1.09 -7.50
C LEU A 40 -2.76 -1.55 -8.50
N CYS A 41 -3.24 -0.63 -9.34
CA CYS A 41 -4.30 -0.89 -10.32
C CYS A 41 -5.51 -1.61 -9.69
N PHE A 42 -6.00 -1.11 -8.56
CA PHE A 42 -7.13 -1.74 -7.87
C PHE A 42 -8.35 -1.88 -8.78
N PRO A 43 -9.17 -2.95 -8.60
CA PRO A 43 -10.41 -3.10 -9.33
C PRO A 43 -11.40 -1.94 -9.09
N ASP A 44 -12.20 -1.61 -10.10
CA ASP A 44 -13.18 -0.51 -10.06
C ASP A 44 -14.21 -0.62 -8.92
N TYR A 45 -14.42 -1.83 -8.39
CA TYR A 45 -15.33 -2.08 -7.28
C TYR A 45 -14.74 -1.76 -5.90
N PHE A 46 -13.52 -1.22 -5.81
CA PHE A 46 -12.89 -0.88 -4.54
C PHE A 46 -13.79 0.04 -3.69
N GLY A 47 -14.21 -0.47 -2.52
CA GLY A 47 -15.18 0.19 -1.63
C GLY A 47 -14.68 1.40 -0.83
N LYS A 48 -13.41 1.81 -0.99
CA LYS A 48 -12.79 2.98 -0.35
C LYS A 48 -12.98 3.03 1.17
N ASN A 49 -12.81 1.89 1.82
CA ASN A 49 -12.84 1.75 3.28
C ASN A 49 -11.81 0.70 3.73
N TRP A 50 -11.59 0.59 5.04
CA TRP A 50 -10.56 -0.30 5.61
C TRP A 50 -10.82 -1.78 5.36
N ASP A 51 -12.08 -2.22 5.46
CA ASP A 51 -12.45 -3.62 5.22
C ASP A 51 -12.19 -4.00 3.76
N ALA A 52 -12.63 -3.16 2.82
CA ALA A 52 -12.37 -3.35 1.39
C ALA A 52 -10.87 -3.35 1.04
N LEU A 53 -10.08 -2.51 1.71
CA LEU A 53 -8.62 -2.52 1.51
C LEU A 53 -7.99 -3.82 2.02
N CYS A 54 -8.44 -4.30 3.18
CA CYS A 54 -8.00 -5.56 3.75
C CYS A 54 -8.29 -6.72 2.80
N GLU A 55 -9.50 -6.80 2.26
CA GLU A 55 -9.87 -7.82 1.27
C GLU A 55 -8.96 -7.82 0.04
N LEU A 56 -8.68 -6.64 -0.53
CA LEU A 56 -7.78 -6.51 -1.67
C LEU A 56 -6.33 -6.94 -1.37
N TYR A 57 -5.85 -6.68 -0.14
CA TYR A 57 -4.49 -7.06 0.26
C TYR A 57 -4.31 -8.56 0.52
N LEU A 58 -5.40 -9.32 0.71
CA LEU A 58 -5.33 -10.74 1.01
C LEU A 58 -4.98 -11.61 -0.21
N ASP A 59 -5.37 -11.19 -1.42
CA ASP A 59 -5.22 -12.04 -2.59
C ASP A 59 -4.53 -11.40 -3.80
N PHE A 60 -4.56 -10.06 -3.95
CA PHE A 60 -4.03 -9.34 -5.11
C PHE A 60 -4.34 -10.04 -6.45
N TYR A 61 -5.52 -10.64 -6.60
CA TYR A 61 -5.78 -11.62 -7.67
C TYR A 61 -5.66 -11.04 -9.10
N TRP A 62 -5.67 -9.71 -9.25
CA TRP A 62 -5.50 -9.01 -10.53
C TRP A 62 -4.04 -8.73 -10.91
N ILE A 63 -3.08 -9.01 -10.01
CA ILE A 63 -1.64 -8.84 -10.27
C ILE A 63 -1.02 -10.21 -10.49
N ASP A 64 -0.58 -10.49 -11.72
CA ASP A 64 -0.01 -11.80 -12.11
C ASP A 64 1.40 -12.07 -11.54
N THR A 65 1.96 -11.17 -10.74
CA THR A 65 3.32 -11.27 -10.21
C THR A 65 3.31 -11.78 -8.77
N LEU A 66 4.10 -12.84 -8.50
CA LEU A 66 4.15 -13.48 -7.18
C LEU A 66 4.62 -12.53 -6.07
N ASN A 67 5.62 -11.70 -6.35
CA ASN A 67 6.15 -10.74 -5.38
C ASN A 67 5.53 -9.37 -5.62
N ILE A 68 4.94 -8.79 -4.60
CA ILE A 68 4.38 -7.44 -4.64
C ILE A 68 5.09 -6.62 -3.56
N VAL A 69 5.64 -5.47 -3.96
CA VAL A 69 6.29 -4.52 -3.07
C VAL A 69 5.52 -3.22 -3.13
N ILE A 70 5.05 -2.78 -1.96
CA ILE A 70 4.40 -1.48 -1.80
C ILE A 70 5.36 -0.57 -1.07
N ILE A 71 5.79 0.49 -1.75
CA ILE A 71 6.76 1.45 -1.26
C ILE A 71 6.01 2.68 -0.79
N HIS A 72 6.26 3.12 0.43
CA HIS A 72 5.72 4.37 0.97
C HIS A 72 6.82 5.39 1.16
N GLU A 73 6.64 6.58 0.58
CA GLU A 73 7.55 7.70 0.77
C GLU A 73 7.35 8.36 2.13
N ASN A 74 6.12 8.74 2.46
CA ASN A 74 5.81 9.44 3.70
C ASN A 74 4.33 9.26 4.08
N LEU A 75 4.08 8.71 5.27
CA LEU A 75 2.73 8.51 5.84
C LEU A 75 2.46 9.40 7.06
N SER A 76 3.40 10.30 7.42
CA SER A 76 3.35 11.07 8.67
C SER A 76 2.18 12.03 8.83
N LYS A 77 1.49 12.37 7.72
CA LYS A 77 0.31 13.25 7.74
C LYS A 77 -1.01 12.51 7.97
N LEU A 78 -1.00 11.17 7.97
CA LEU A 78 -2.17 10.41 8.40
C LEU A 78 -2.50 10.71 9.86
N SER A 79 -3.78 10.69 10.20
CA SER A 79 -4.19 10.70 11.60
C SER A 79 -3.62 9.47 12.31
N PHE A 80 -3.46 9.53 13.64
CA PHE A 80 -2.94 8.39 14.40
C PHE A 80 -3.82 7.15 14.22
N ASP A 81 -5.15 7.33 14.19
CA ASP A 81 -6.11 6.24 14.02
C ASP A 81 -6.03 5.63 12.63
N ASP A 82 -5.95 6.45 11.57
CA ASP A 82 -5.81 5.96 10.20
C ASP A 82 -4.46 5.27 9.98
N PHE A 83 -3.38 5.81 10.53
CA PHE A 83 -2.05 5.19 10.49
C PHE A 83 -2.06 3.83 11.20
N ARG A 84 -2.61 3.78 12.41
CA ARG A 84 -2.75 2.54 13.18
C ARG A 84 -3.55 1.49 12.43
N MET A 85 -4.68 1.89 11.84
CA MET A 85 -5.53 0.98 11.07
C MET A 85 -4.80 0.46 9.83
N TYR A 86 -4.17 1.35 9.06
CA TYR A 86 -3.43 0.95 7.87
C TYR A 86 -2.31 -0.03 8.18
N ILE A 87 -1.49 0.27 9.20
CA ILE A 87 -0.41 -0.63 9.62
C ILE A 87 -0.94 -1.96 10.14
N SER A 88 -2.11 -1.98 10.78
CA SER A 88 -2.73 -3.25 11.21
C SER A 88 -3.13 -4.15 10.04
N ILE A 89 -3.58 -3.57 8.93
CA ILE A 89 -3.89 -4.30 7.69
C ILE A 89 -2.60 -4.80 7.03
N VAL A 90 -1.56 -3.95 6.95
CA VAL A 90 -0.25 -4.32 6.37
C VAL A 90 0.44 -5.46 7.15
N LEU A 91 0.15 -5.58 8.44
CA LEU A 91 0.74 -6.58 9.34
C LEU A 91 -0.11 -7.82 9.56
N TYR A 92 -1.32 -7.87 9.00
CA TYR A 92 -2.21 -9.02 9.07
C TYR A 92 -1.58 -10.23 8.37
#